data_AF-A0A317JKJ9-F1
#
_entry.id   AF-A0A317JKJ9-F1
#
_cell.length_a   1.000
_cell.length_b   1.000
_cell.length_c   1.000
_cell.angle_alpha   90.00
_cell.angle_beta   90.00
_cell.angle_gamma   90.00
#
_symmetry.space_group_name_H-M   'P 1'
#
loop_
_entity.id
_entity.type
_entity.pdbx_description
1 polymer ?
#
loop_
_entity_poly.entity_id
_entity_poly.type
_entity_poly.pdbx_seq_one_letter_code
_entity_poly.pdbx_strand_id
1 'polypeptide(L)'
;MIISEDRQSHLAHVITDSIWEDDLVDYSDEDLALRLAKKAIAEFVREDEEIGRKARDKVASLKRGVVEGSPEWDILFKKYYEEERGRRGKN
;
A
#
# COMPACT_ATOMS: atom_id res chain seq x y z
N MET A 1 4.21 -0.22 4.03
CA MET A 1 5.17 0.68 3.35
C MET A 1 4.86 2.07 3.83
N ILE A 2 5.85 2.80 4.37
CA ILE A 2 5.65 4.19 4.77
C ILE A 2 6.37 5.05 3.74
N ILE A 3 5.61 5.80 2.94
CA ILE A 3 6.14 6.81 2.02
C ILE A 3 5.55 8.17 2.40
N SER A 4 6.36 9.22 2.32
CA SER A 4 5.92 10.58 2.66
C SER A 4 4.80 11.07 1.74
N GLU A 5 3.97 12.00 2.21
CA GLU A 5 2.94 12.64 1.41
C GLU A 5 3.53 13.30 0.15
N ASP A 6 4.72 13.91 0.25
CA ASP A 6 5.43 14.46 -0.90
C ASP A 6 5.73 13.40 -1.97
N ARG A 7 6.16 12.20 -1.54
CA ARG A 7 6.43 11.09 -2.47
C ARG A 7 5.12 10.54 -3.05
N GLN A 8 4.06 10.48 -2.26
CA GLN A 8 2.72 10.11 -2.75
C GLN A 8 2.22 11.10 -3.80
N SER A 9 2.40 12.40 -3.56
CA SER A 9 2.05 13.47 -4.50
C SER A 9 2.89 13.37 -5.77
N HIS A 10 4.19 13.15 -5.65
CA HIS A 10 5.07 12.96 -6.81
C HIS A 10 4.65 11.75 -7.66
N LEU A 11 4.33 10.62 -7.02
CA LEU A 11 3.81 9.44 -7.73
C LEU A 11 2.47 9.72 -8.41
N ALA A 12 1.59 10.52 -7.80
CA ALA A 12 0.33 10.90 -8.43
C ALA A 12 0.57 11.64 -9.75
N HIS A 13 1.48 12.61 -9.76
CA HIS A 13 1.88 13.33 -10.98
C HIS A 13 2.45 12.38 -12.03
N VAL A 14 3.45 11.57 -11.66
CA VAL A 14 4.07 10.61 -12.58
C VAL A 14 3.02 9.68 -13.21
N ILE A 15 2.08 9.18 -12.40
CA ILE A 15 1.02 8.28 -12.90
C ILE A 15 0.07 9.02 -13.84
N THR A 16 -0.40 10.22 -13.49
CA THR A 16 -1.33 10.96 -14.35
C THR A 16 -0.67 11.39 -15.65
N ASP A 17 0.59 11.83 -15.60
CA ASP A 17 1.34 12.28 -16.76
C ASP A 17 1.58 11.09 -17.70
N SER A 18 2.06 9.95 -17.19
CA SER A 18 2.34 8.78 -18.02
C SER A 18 1.10 8.20 -18.71
N ILE A 19 -0.05 8.11 -18.04
CA ILE A 19 -1.25 7.54 -18.69
C ILE A 19 -1.89 8.49 -19.71
N TRP A 20 -1.61 9.79 -19.61
CA TRP A 20 -1.97 10.76 -20.64
C TRP A 20 -0.99 10.71 -21.81
N GLU A 21 0.32 10.72 -21.56
CA GLU A 21 1.38 10.63 -22.58
C GLU A 21 1.30 9.32 -23.39
N ASP A 22 0.88 8.22 -22.77
CA ASP A 22 0.69 6.92 -23.43
C ASP A 22 -0.66 6.81 -24.18
N ASP A 23 -1.42 7.90 -24.33
CA ASP A 23 -2.75 7.95 -24.96
C ASP A 23 -3.77 6.96 -24.35
N LEU A 24 -3.60 6.57 -23.08
CA LEU A 24 -4.50 5.61 -22.42
C LEU A 24 -5.78 6.28 -21.92
N VAL A 25 -5.69 7.54 -21.51
CA VAL A 25 -6.80 8.34 -20.99
C VAL A 25 -6.64 9.79 -21.43
N ASP A 26 -7.74 10.41 -21.88
CA ASP A 26 -7.81 11.86 -22.13
C ASP A 26 -8.66 12.52 -21.02
N TYR A 27 -8.06 13.46 -20.28
CA TYR A 27 -8.71 14.07 -19.12
C TYR A 27 -9.53 15.29 -19.54
N SER A 28 -10.82 15.29 -19.20
CA SER A 28 -11.64 16.50 -19.32
C SER A 28 -11.32 17.56 -18.26
N ASP A 29 -10.67 17.15 -17.16
CA ASP A 29 -10.26 17.99 -16.02
C ASP A 29 -9.00 17.37 -15.37
N GLU A 30 -7.84 17.93 -15.69
CA GLU A 30 -6.54 17.47 -15.19
C GLU A 30 -6.40 17.61 -13.67
N ASP A 31 -6.93 18.71 -13.09
CA ASP A 31 -6.87 18.96 -11.64
C ASP A 31 -7.69 17.92 -10.86
N LEU A 32 -8.85 17.54 -11.39
CA LEU A 32 -9.66 16.47 -10.83
C LEU A 32 -8.95 15.12 -10.95
N ALA A 33 -8.36 14.81 -12.11
CA ALA A 33 -7.61 13.56 -12.31
C ALA A 33 -6.48 13.41 -11.30
N LEU A 34 -5.66 14.47 -11.14
CA LEU A 34 -4.57 14.50 -10.17
C LEU A 34 -5.07 14.35 -8.73
N ARG A 35 -6.17 15.01 -8.36
CA ARG A 35 -6.76 14.91 -7.02
C ARG A 35 -7.23 13.48 -6.72
N LEU A 36 -7.84 12.81 -7.69
CA LEU A 36 -8.26 11.42 -7.56
C LEU A 36 -7.07 10.47 -7.46
N ALA A 37 -6.02 10.69 -8.25
CA ALA A 37 -4.78 9.91 -8.16
C ALA A 37 -4.12 10.04 -6.77
N LYS A 38 -3.99 11.26 -6.24
CA LYS A 38 -3.47 11.49 -4.88
C LYS A 38 -4.31 10.77 -3.83
N LYS A 39 -5.64 10.84 -3.93
CA LYS A 39 -6.55 10.14 -3.02
C LYS A 39 -6.37 8.63 -3.09
N ALA A 40 -6.32 8.04 -4.29
CA ALA A 40 -6.16 6.60 -4.49
C ALA A 40 -4.82 6.09 -3.92
N ILE A 41 -3.73 6.84 -4.13
CA ILE A 41 -2.41 6.50 -3.58
C ILE A 41 -2.44 6.57 -2.04
N ALA A 42 -3.03 7.62 -1.47
CA ALA A 42 -3.14 7.75 -0.02
C ALA A 42 -3.99 6.64 0.62
N GLU A 43 -5.06 6.22 -0.05
CA GLU A 43 -5.87 5.07 0.35
C GLU A 43 -5.06 3.77 0.29
N PHE A 44 -4.34 3.53 -0.81
CA PHE A 44 -3.46 2.36 -0.96
C PHE A 44 -2.38 2.29 0.13
N VAL A 45 -1.68 3.40 0.41
CA VAL A 45 -0.64 3.45 1.45
C VAL A 45 -1.23 3.13 2.82
N ARG A 46 -2.38 3.73 3.16
CA ARG A 46 -3.06 3.49 4.44
C ARG A 46 -3.48 2.04 4.60
N GLU A 47 -4.02 1.44 3.53
CA GLU A 47 -4.39 0.03 3.53
C GLU A 47 -3.19 -0.88 3.73
N ASP A 48 -2.09 -0.61 3.02
CA ASP A 48 -0.84 -1.36 3.14
C ASP A 48 -0.25 -1.31 4.56
N GLU A 49 -0.28 -0.13 5.18
CA GLU A 49 0.11 0.05 6.58
C GLU A 49 -0.78 -0.75 7.54
N GLU A 50 -2.08 -0.78 7.28
CA GLU A 50 -3.03 -1.52 8.11
C GLU A 50 -2.84 -3.03 7.99
N ILE A 51 -2.57 -3.54 6.78
CA ILE A 51 -2.21 -4.94 6.52
C ILE A 51 -0.92 -5.29 7.29
N GLY A 52 0.11 -4.45 7.16
CA GLY A 52 1.37 -4.63 7.87
C GLY A 52 1.20 -4.64 9.40
N ARG A 53 0.38 -3.75 9.94
CA ARG A 53 0.05 -3.74 11.37
C ARG A 53 -0.62 -5.04 11.81
N LYS A 54 -1.67 -5.48 11.11
CA LYS A 54 -2.38 -6.75 11.43
C LYS A 54 -1.45 -7.96 11.35
N ALA A 55 -0.55 -7.99 10.36
CA ALA A 55 0.45 -9.05 10.26
C ALA A 55 1.40 -9.06 11.46
N ARG A 56 1.92 -7.90 11.89
CA ARG A 56 2.78 -7.79 13.10
C ARG A 56 2.04 -8.22 14.36
N ASP A 57 0.81 -7.75 14.56
CA ASP A 57 -0.02 -8.12 15.70
C ASP A 57 -0.23 -9.65 15.77
N LYS A 58 -0.44 -10.27 14.59
CA LYS A 58 -0.59 -11.72 14.49
C LYS A 58 0.69 -12.47 14.83
N VAL A 59 1.87 -12.00 14.40
CA VAL A 59 3.15 -12.59 14.82
C VAL A 59 3.37 -12.43 16.33
N ALA A 60 3.08 -11.25 16.89
CA ALA A 60 3.23 -10.96 18.32
C ALA A 60 2.27 -11.79 19.20
N SER A 61 1.10 -12.18 18.66
CA SER A 61 0.14 -13.04 19.38
C SER A 61 0.58 -14.50 19.52
N LEU A 62 1.67 -14.92 18.87
CA LEU A 62 2.17 -16.28 18.94
C LEU A 62 2.79 -16.57 20.31
N LYS A 63 2.29 -17.62 20.98
CA LYS A 63 2.71 -18.05 22.32
C LYS A 63 4.21 -18.28 22.51
N ARG A 64 4.94 -18.55 21.42
CA ARG A 64 6.38 -18.86 21.45
C ARG A 64 7.29 -17.64 21.59
N GLY A 65 6.76 -16.42 21.50
CA GLY A 65 7.55 -15.19 21.64
C GLY A 65 8.55 -14.99 20.49
N VAL A 66 8.05 -14.81 19.27
CA VAL A 66 8.89 -14.62 18.07
C VAL A 66 9.52 -13.23 18.10
N VAL A 67 10.86 -13.16 18.11
CA VAL A 67 11.62 -11.90 18.16
C VAL A 67 11.52 -11.15 16.83
N GLU A 68 11.05 -9.91 16.87
CA GLU A 68 10.98 -9.02 15.70
C GLU A 68 12.36 -8.79 15.06
N GLY A 69 12.41 -8.88 13.73
CA GLY A 69 13.65 -8.81 12.96
C GLY A 69 14.48 -10.10 12.92
N SER A 70 14.01 -11.20 13.53
CA SER A 70 14.62 -12.52 13.33
C SER A 70 14.20 -13.13 11.97
N PRO A 71 14.99 -14.06 11.39
CA PRO A 71 14.61 -14.73 10.15
C PRO A 71 13.25 -15.45 10.23
N GLU A 72 12.95 -16.01 11.40
CA GLU A 72 11.65 -16.66 11.65
C GLU A 72 10.51 -15.63 11.66
N TRP A 73 10.72 -14.47 12.27
CA TRP A 73 9.74 -13.39 12.25
C TRP A 73 9.49 -12.91 10.82
N ASP A 74 10.52 -12.73 10.01
CA ASP A 74 10.39 -12.27 8.62
C ASP A 74 9.52 -13.23 7.79
N ILE A 75 9.74 -14.54 7.95
CA ILE A 75 8.96 -15.58 7.28
C ILE A 75 7.48 -15.51 7.69
N LEU A 76 7.21 -15.40 8.99
CA LEU A 76 5.83 -15.34 9.50
C LEU A 76 5.13 -14.03 9.14
N PHE A 77 5.83 -12.91 9.26
CA PHE A 77 5.33 -11.60 8.88
C PHE A 77 4.92 -11.61 7.41
N LYS A 78 5.81 -12.09 6.51
CA LYS A 78 5.51 -12.19 5.08
C LYS A 78 4.26 -13.04 4.83
N LYS A 79 4.18 -14.22 5.44
CA LYS A 79 3.01 -15.11 5.33
C LYS A 79 1.72 -14.41 5.76
N TYR A 80 1.71 -13.80 6.95
CA TYR A 80 0.51 -13.16 7.47
C TYR A 80 0.14 -11.89 6.72
N TYR A 81 1.12 -11.13 6.24
CA TYR A 81 0.89 -9.99 5.38
C TYR A 81 0.19 -10.43 4.07
N GLU A 82 0.66 -11.52 3.43
CA GLU A 82 0.02 -12.08 2.22
C GLU A 82 -1.41 -12.58 2.52
N GLU A 83 -1.64 -13.24 3.66
CA GLU A 83 -2.98 -13.67 4.09
C GLU A 83 -3.93 -12.47 4.29
N GLU A 84 -3.49 -11.43 5.01
CA GLU A 84 -4.31 -10.23 5.26
C GLU A 84 -4.58 -9.44 3.97
N ARG A 85 -3.61 -9.39 3.04
CA ARG A 85 -3.79 -8.78 1.71
C ARG A 85 -4.79 -9.56 0.85
N GLY A 86 -4.71 -10.90 0.85
CA GLY A 86 -5.61 -11.77 0.09
C GLY A 86 -7.06 -11.78 0.57
N ARG A 87 -7.31 -11.45 1.85
CA ARG A 87 -8.68 -11.29 2.39
C ARG A 87 -9.37 -10.02 1.89
N ARG A 88 -8.61 -8.97 1.59
CA ARG A 88 -9.16 -7.67 1.17
C ARG A 88 -9.45 -7.60 -0.33
N GLY A 89 -8.70 -8.31 -1.16
CA GLY A 89 -8.94 -8.40 -2.61
C GLY A 89 -10.13 -9.30 -3.02
N LYS A 90 -10.96 -9.76 -2.08
CA LYS A 90 -12.11 -10.65 -2.31
C LYS A 90 -13.48 -9.97 -2.15
N ASN A 91 -13.51 -8.65 -1.97
CA ASN A 91 -14.76 -7.87 -1.91
C ASN A 91 -14.88 -6.94 -3.11
#